data_AF-A0A9N9DW30-F1
#
_entry.id   AF-A0A9N9DW30-F1
#
_cell.length_a   1.000
_cell.length_b   1.000
_cell.length_c   1.000
_cell.angle_alpha   90.00
_cell.angle_beta   90.00
_cell.angle_gamma   90.00
#
_symmetry.space_group_name_H-M   'P 1'
#
loop_
_entity.id
_entity.type
_entity.pdbx_description
1 polymer ?
#
loop_
_entity_poly.entity_id
_entity_poly.type
_entity_poly.pdbx_seq_one_letter_code
_entity_poly.pdbx_strand_id
1 'polypeptide(L)'
;FLLTLDIFTIKGYIQLLENILAKGYDIVKFFSKTEFPLSQKKQAEEVCHEALKAIASGNGEQSEKARILLETYNEKINSHNVQQFWENIRLRNERFKTRNVQLHLDEKKKQQFIQVESNVIEEFHVTGNRLLSEFKATTSANLMNDPGSKEKRTMDSGELSKNSKKVGTEYNL
;
A
#
# COMPACT_ATOMS: atom_id res chain seq x y z
N PHE A 1 -14.60 13.68 -23.11
CA PHE A 1 -13.25 13.13 -23.11
C PHE A 1 -13.29 11.75 -23.77
N LEU A 2 -13.22 11.70 -25.10
CA LEU A 2 -12.99 10.47 -25.84
C LEU A 2 -11.50 10.46 -26.18
N LEU A 3 -10.72 9.69 -25.40
CA LEU A 3 -9.37 9.36 -25.79
C LEU A 3 -9.46 8.53 -27.07
N THR A 4 -9.03 9.11 -28.18
CA THR A 4 -8.67 8.39 -29.40
C THR A 4 -7.68 7.31 -28.98
N LEU A 5 -8.17 6.08 -28.86
CA LEU A 5 -7.30 4.92 -28.76
C LEU A 5 -6.40 4.92 -29.98
N ASP A 6 -5.09 4.90 -29.75
CA ASP A 6 -4.12 4.82 -30.84
C ASP A 6 -4.39 3.54 -31.68
N ILE A 7 -4.14 3.64 -32.97
CA ILE A 7 -4.39 2.60 -33.98
C ILE A 7 -3.63 1.31 -33.63
N PHE A 8 -2.48 1.42 -32.97
CA PHE A 8 -1.74 0.26 -32.49
C PHE A 8 -2.48 -0.48 -31.36
N THR A 9 -3.10 0.26 -30.45
CA THR A 9 -3.85 -0.29 -29.31
C THR A 9 -5.12 -1.00 -29.79
N ILE A 10 -5.85 -0.42 -30.74
CA ILE A 10 -7.06 -1.08 -31.28
C ILE A 10 -6.73 -2.35 -32.08
N LYS A 11 -5.63 -2.36 -32.84
CA LYS A 11 -5.15 -3.57 -33.53
C LYS A 11 -4.80 -4.69 -32.56
N GLY A 12 -4.19 -4.37 -31.43
CA GLY A 12 -3.91 -5.34 -30.37
C GLY A 12 -5.20 -5.97 -29.81
N TYR A 13 -6.24 -5.17 -29.59
CA TYR A 13 -7.53 -5.68 -29.12
C TYR A 13 -8.25 -6.53 -30.16
N ILE A 14 -8.17 -6.17 -31.44
CA ILE A 14 -8.69 -6.98 -32.54
C ILE A 14 -8.02 -8.37 -32.53
N GLN A 15 -6.69 -8.41 -32.55
CA GLN A 15 -5.95 -9.68 -32.52
C GLN A 15 -6.24 -10.52 -31.27
N LEU A 16 -6.36 -9.88 -30.11
CA LEU A 16 -6.73 -10.57 -28.87
C LEU A 16 -8.12 -11.20 -29.00
N LEU A 17 -9.09 -10.46 -29.53
CA LEU A 17 -10.47 -10.92 -29.65
C LEU A 17 -10.63 -11.99 -30.72
N GLU A 18 -9.94 -11.88 -31.86
CA GLU A 18 -9.86 -12.94 -32.87
C GLU A 18 -9.35 -14.25 -32.26
N ASN A 19 -8.30 -14.19 -31.45
CA ASN A 19 -7.75 -15.35 -30.75
C ASN A 19 -8.73 -15.96 -29.75
N ILE A 20 -9.54 -15.13 -29.08
CA ILE A 20 -10.58 -15.58 -28.15
C ILE A 20 -11.70 -16.30 -28.91
N LEU A 21 -12.17 -15.73 -30.02
CA LEU A 21 -13.19 -16.32 -30.89
C LEU A 21 -12.71 -17.62 -31.53
N ALA A 22 -11.44 -17.68 -31.98
CA ALA A 22 -10.84 -18.88 -32.53
C ALA A 22 -10.82 -20.03 -31.51
N LYS A 23 -10.62 -19.72 -30.23
CA LYS A 23 -10.63 -20.70 -29.13
C LYS A 23 -12.03 -21.01 -28.57
N GLY A 24 -13.07 -20.35 -29.07
CA GLY A 24 -14.45 -20.54 -28.59
C GLY A 24 -14.71 -20.01 -27.19
N TYR A 25 -13.88 -19.07 -26.71
CA TYR A 25 -14.09 -18.43 -25.41
C TYR A 25 -15.11 -17.28 -25.50
N ASP A 26 -15.65 -16.89 -24.34
CA ASP A 26 -16.64 -15.81 -24.24
C ASP A 26 -16.00 -14.40 -24.15
N ILE A 27 -16.86 -13.39 -24.09
CA ILE A 27 -16.45 -11.98 -23.98
C ILE A 27 -15.84 -11.64 -22.61
N VAL A 28 -16.19 -12.40 -21.55
CA VAL A 28 -15.56 -12.23 -20.24
C VAL A 28 -14.07 -12.54 -20.33
N LYS A 29 -13.69 -13.51 -21.16
CA LYS A 29 -12.27 -13.78 -21.42
C LYS A 29 -11.55 -12.56 -22.00
N PHE A 30 -12.21 -11.80 -22.87
CA PHE A 30 -11.66 -10.56 -23.41
C PHE A 30 -11.42 -9.55 -22.29
N PHE A 31 -12.43 -9.25 -21.47
CA PHE A 31 -12.28 -8.30 -20.35
C PHE A 31 -11.22 -8.74 -19.33
N SER A 32 -11.08 -10.05 -19.09
CA SER A 32 -10.05 -10.58 -18.20
C SER A 32 -8.62 -10.39 -18.70
N LYS A 33 -8.43 -10.16 -20.01
CA LYS A 33 -7.13 -10.06 -20.68
C LYS A 33 -6.73 -8.62 -21.00
N THR A 34 -7.67 -7.70 -21.03
CA THR A 34 -7.44 -6.29 -21.38
C THR A 34 -7.13 -5.40 -20.18
N GLU A 35 -7.23 -5.94 -18.96
CA GLU A 35 -6.84 -5.27 -17.71
C GLU A 35 -7.49 -3.90 -17.47
N PHE A 36 -8.66 -3.63 -18.07
CA PHE A 36 -9.36 -2.37 -17.84
C PHE A 36 -9.74 -2.22 -16.36
N PRO A 37 -9.47 -1.06 -15.74
CA PRO A 37 -9.97 -0.76 -14.41
C PRO A 37 -11.51 -0.64 -14.45
N LEU A 38 -12.15 -0.90 -13.30
CA LEU A 38 -13.61 -0.81 -13.18
C LEU A 38 -14.17 0.56 -13.62
N SER A 39 -13.43 1.65 -13.38
CA SER A 39 -13.80 3.01 -13.80
C SER A 39 -13.89 3.16 -15.33
N GLN A 40 -13.24 2.28 -16.08
CA GLN A 40 -13.23 2.25 -17.54
C GLN A 40 -14.09 1.11 -18.10
N LYS A 41 -15.01 0.54 -17.31
CA LYS A 41 -15.93 -0.52 -17.78
C LYS A 41 -16.58 -0.15 -19.12
N LYS A 42 -17.19 1.03 -19.21
CA LYS A 42 -17.88 1.48 -20.44
C LYS A 42 -16.93 1.55 -21.65
N GLN A 43 -15.71 2.04 -21.43
CA GLN A 43 -14.68 2.08 -22.46
C GLN A 43 -14.26 0.67 -22.89
N ALA A 44 -14.13 -0.28 -21.96
CA ALA A 44 -13.83 -1.67 -22.28
C ALA A 44 -14.92 -2.30 -23.16
N GLU A 45 -16.19 -2.01 -22.87
CA GLU A 45 -17.34 -2.48 -23.66
C GLU A 45 -17.35 -1.84 -25.05
N GLU A 46 -17.07 -0.54 -25.17
CA GLU A 46 -16.95 0.15 -26.46
C GLU A 46 -15.81 -0.44 -27.31
N VAL A 47 -14.64 -0.68 -26.70
CA VAL A 47 -13.48 -1.30 -27.37
C VAL A 47 -13.80 -2.71 -27.85
N CYS A 48 -14.46 -3.52 -27.02
CA CYS A 48 -14.90 -4.86 -27.40
C CYS A 48 -15.82 -4.79 -28.63
N HIS A 49 -16.80 -3.89 -28.60
CA HIS A 49 -17.76 -3.73 -29.68
C HIS A 49 -17.10 -3.27 -30.99
N GLU A 50 -16.20 -2.28 -30.94
CA GLU A 50 -15.48 -1.81 -32.13
C GLU A 50 -14.51 -2.88 -32.67
N ALA A 51 -13.86 -3.65 -31.81
CA ALA A 51 -13.04 -4.78 -32.23
C ALA A 51 -13.90 -5.86 -32.93
N LEU A 52 -15.08 -6.18 -32.40
CA LEU A 52 -16.00 -7.12 -33.05
C LEU A 52 -16.44 -6.62 -34.43
N LYS A 53 -16.78 -5.34 -34.59
CA LYS A 53 -17.14 -4.77 -35.90
C LYS A 53 -16.01 -4.90 -36.91
N ALA A 54 -14.77 -4.60 -36.48
CA ALA A 54 -13.60 -4.74 -37.33
C ALA A 54 -13.42 -6.19 -37.81
N ILE A 55 -13.54 -7.17 -36.90
CA ILE A 55 -13.44 -8.60 -37.25
C ILE A 55 -14.58 -9.03 -38.19
N ALA A 56 -15.82 -8.63 -37.88
CA ALA A 56 -17.02 -8.98 -38.66
C ALA A 56 -17.04 -8.39 -40.09
N SER A 57 -16.26 -7.34 -40.33
CA SER A 57 -16.07 -6.75 -41.67
C SER A 57 -15.15 -7.58 -42.57
N GLY A 58 -14.37 -8.50 -42.00
CA GLY A 58 -13.52 -9.42 -42.74
C GLY A 58 -14.28 -10.65 -43.26
N ASN A 59 -13.52 -11.65 -43.67
CA ASN A 59 -14.03 -12.94 -44.14
C ASN A 59 -13.47 -14.08 -43.28
N GLY A 60 -14.16 -15.22 -43.25
CA GLY A 60 -13.71 -16.44 -42.54
C GLY A 60 -14.49 -16.75 -41.27
N GLU A 61 -14.11 -17.84 -40.61
CA GLU A 61 -14.84 -18.41 -39.47
C GLU A 61 -14.95 -17.43 -38.30
N GLN A 62 -13.88 -16.69 -38.01
CA GLN A 62 -13.84 -15.69 -36.92
C GLN A 62 -14.72 -14.48 -37.23
N SER A 63 -14.80 -14.06 -38.50
CA SER A 63 -15.72 -13.00 -38.94
C SER A 63 -17.18 -13.41 -38.72
N GLU A 64 -17.53 -14.65 -39.06
CA GLU A 64 -18.88 -15.17 -38.84
C GLU A 64 -19.22 -15.27 -37.34
N LYS A 65 -18.30 -15.78 -36.52
CA LYS A 65 -18.47 -15.79 -35.06
C LYS A 65 -18.64 -14.38 -34.49
N ALA A 66 -17.90 -13.40 -35.02
CA ALA A 66 -18.02 -12.00 -34.61
C ALA A 66 -19.39 -11.41 -35.00
N ARG A 67 -19.93 -11.72 -36.18
CA ARG A 67 -21.29 -11.28 -36.59
C ARG A 67 -22.37 -11.82 -35.68
N ILE A 68 -22.37 -13.12 -35.40
CA ILE A 68 -23.33 -13.76 -34.49
C ILE A 68 -23.25 -13.14 -33.08
N LEU A 69 -22.03 -12.86 -32.62
CA LEU A 69 -21.82 -12.23 -31.32
C LEU A 69 -22.28 -10.75 -31.31
N LEU A 70 -22.14 -10.03 -32.41
CA LEU A 70 -22.65 -8.66 -32.56
C LEU A 70 -24.17 -8.61 -32.51
N GLU A 71 -24.86 -9.54 -33.16
CA GLU A 71 -26.33 -9.64 -33.13
C GLU A 71 -26.87 -9.82 -31.71
N THR A 72 -26.16 -10.59 -30.89
CA THR A 72 -26.53 -10.88 -29.48
C THR A 72 -25.75 -10.03 -28.47
N TYR A 73 -25.03 -8.99 -28.92
CA TYR A 73 -24.06 -8.28 -28.09
C TYR A 73 -24.68 -7.67 -26.83
N ASN A 74 -25.83 -7.00 -26.99
CA ASN A 74 -26.54 -6.37 -25.89
C ASN A 74 -27.01 -7.38 -24.84
N GLU A 75 -27.38 -8.59 -25.24
CA GLU A 75 -27.75 -9.65 -24.30
C GLU A 75 -26.51 -10.19 -23.58
N LYS A 76 -25.40 -10.36 -24.31
CA LYS A 76 -24.14 -10.87 -23.76
C LYS A 76 -23.50 -9.89 -22.78
N ILE A 77 -23.43 -8.61 -23.11
CA ILE A 77 -22.83 -7.58 -22.24
C ILE A 77 -23.63 -7.42 -20.94
N ASN A 78 -24.95 -7.59 -21.01
CA ASN A 78 -25.84 -7.53 -19.86
C ASN A 78 -26.02 -8.89 -19.16
N SER A 79 -25.34 -9.94 -19.62
CA SER A 79 -25.47 -11.28 -19.06
C SER A 79 -24.92 -11.37 -17.63
N HIS A 80 -25.43 -12.35 -16.89
CA HIS A 80 -25.01 -12.60 -15.51
C HIS A 80 -23.49 -12.78 -15.37
N ASN A 81 -22.83 -13.47 -16.32
CA ASN A 81 -21.39 -13.73 -16.26
C ASN A 81 -20.56 -12.43 -16.37
N VAL A 82 -20.96 -11.52 -17.25
CA VAL A 82 -20.29 -10.22 -17.41
C VAL A 82 -20.53 -9.34 -16.20
N GLN A 83 -21.76 -9.34 -15.66
CA GLN A 83 -22.07 -8.63 -14.42
C GLN A 83 -21.23 -9.17 -13.25
N GLN A 84 -21.19 -10.49 -13.05
CA GLN A 84 -20.37 -11.12 -12.02
C GLN A 84 -18.89 -10.80 -12.17
N PHE A 85 -18.36 -10.78 -13.40
CA PHE A 85 -16.97 -10.39 -13.64
C PHE A 85 -16.69 -8.98 -13.09
N TRP A 86 -17.50 -7.99 -13.46
CA TRP A 86 -17.32 -6.62 -13.01
C TRP A 86 -17.55 -6.46 -11.50
N GLU A 87 -18.51 -7.18 -10.93
CA GLU A 87 -18.74 -7.19 -9.49
C GLU A 87 -17.55 -7.79 -8.72
N ASN A 88 -16.93 -8.84 -9.26
CA ASN A 88 -15.73 -9.41 -8.65
C ASN A 88 -14.55 -8.42 -8.68
N ILE A 89 -14.38 -7.66 -9.76
CA ILE A 89 -13.39 -6.57 -9.82
C ILE A 89 -13.72 -5.50 -8.77
N ARG A 90 -14.99 -5.09 -8.64
CA ARG A 90 -15.43 -4.13 -7.62
C ARG A 90 -15.11 -4.61 -6.21
N LEU A 91 -15.47 -5.83 -5.86
CA LEU A 91 -15.22 -6.41 -4.54
C LEU A 91 -13.73 -6.53 -4.23
N ARG A 92 -12.89 -6.89 -5.22
CA ARG A 92 -11.43 -6.91 -5.05
C ARG A 92 -10.89 -5.51 -4.74
N ASN A 93 -11.33 -4.49 -5.48
CA ASN A 93 -10.92 -3.11 -5.25
C ASN A 93 -11.32 -2.62 -3.86
N GLU A 94 -12.54 -2.92 -3.42
CA GLU A 94 -13.00 -2.57 -2.07
C GLU A 94 -12.19 -3.28 -0.98
N ARG A 95 -11.93 -4.59 -1.11
CA ARG A 95 -11.07 -5.33 -0.16
C ARG A 95 -9.67 -4.74 -0.08
N PHE A 96 -9.10 -4.34 -1.22
CA PHE A 96 -7.77 -3.72 -1.25
C PHE A 96 -7.76 -2.38 -0.53
N LYS A 97 -8.77 -1.52 -0.76
CA LYS A 97 -8.93 -0.26 -0.04
C LYS A 97 -9.05 -0.49 1.47
N THR A 98 -9.95 -1.39 1.90
CA THR A 98 -10.14 -1.70 3.32
C THR A 98 -8.85 -2.19 3.96
N ARG A 99 -8.11 -3.09 3.30
CA ARG A 99 -6.84 -3.59 3.79
C ARG A 99 -5.81 -2.47 3.97
N ASN A 100 -5.71 -1.55 3.01
CA ASN A 100 -4.78 -0.43 3.11
C ASN A 100 -5.16 0.54 4.24
N VAL A 101 -6.46 0.80 4.43
CA VAL A 101 -6.93 1.61 5.57
C VAL A 101 -6.59 0.94 6.90
N GLN A 102 -6.76 -0.38 7.00
CA GLN A 102 -6.41 -1.13 8.21
C GLN A 102 -4.90 -1.06 8.50
N LEU A 103 -4.06 -1.28 7.48
CA LEU A 103 -2.60 -1.17 7.61
C LEU A 103 -2.19 0.23 8.08
N HIS A 104 -2.78 1.28 7.48
CA HIS A 104 -2.50 2.65 7.88
C HIS A 104 -2.93 2.95 9.33
N LEU A 105 -4.07 2.40 9.77
CA LEU A 105 -4.54 2.54 11.14
C LEU A 105 -3.58 1.85 12.13
N ASP A 106 -3.12 0.64 11.80
CA ASP A 106 -2.20 -0.12 12.66
C ASP A 106 -0.84 0.57 12.76
N GLU A 107 -0.34 1.13 11.66
CA GLU A 107 0.86 1.96 11.65
C GLU A 107 0.71 3.20 12.55
N LYS A 108 -0.41 3.91 12.46
CA LYS A 108 -0.69 5.07 13.33
C LYS A 108 -0.75 4.70 14.81
N LYS A 109 -1.37 3.57 15.15
CA LYS A 109 -1.38 3.08 16.54
C LYS A 109 0.02 2.79 17.06
N LYS A 110 0.87 2.17 16.22
CA LYS A 110 2.27 1.90 16.57
C LYS A 110 3.05 3.20 16.78
N GLN A 111 2.87 4.19 15.91
CA GLN A 111 3.50 5.51 16.08
C GLN A 111 3.06 6.19 17.38
N GLN A 112 1.76 6.16 17.69
CA GLN A 112 1.24 6.72 18.93
C GLN A 112 1.81 6.02 20.17
N PHE A 113 1.91 4.69 20.15
CA PHE A 113 2.50 3.93 21.24
C PHE A 113 3.95 4.35 21.50
N ILE A 114 4.77 4.41 20.45
CA ILE A 114 6.18 4.86 20.53
C ILE A 114 6.26 6.29 21.06
N GLN A 115 5.37 7.19 20.62
CA GLN A 115 5.35 8.57 21.11
C GLN A 115 5.09 8.64 22.62
N VAL A 116 4.14 7.85 23.13
CA VAL A 116 3.84 7.80 24.57
C VAL A 116 5.04 7.27 25.35
N GLU A 117 5.68 6.18 24.89
CA GLU A 117 6.90 5.66 25.54
C GLU A 117 8.03 6.69 25.55
N SER A 118 8.23 7.41 24.44
CA SER A 118 9.21 8.49 24.34
C SER A 118 8.94 9.60 25.35
N ASN A 119 7.68 10.04 25.47
CA ASN A 119 7.30 11.10 26.42
C ASN A 119 7.58 10.67 27.87
N VAL A 120 7.27 9.42 28.23
CA VAL A 120 7.53 8.90 29.58
C VAL A 120 9.03 8.89 29.91
N ILE A 121 9.87 8.47 28.95
CA ILE A 121 11.33 8.48 29.12
C ILE A 121 11.85 9.93 29.27
N GLU A 122 11.33 10.85 28.47
CA GLU A 122 11.69 12.27 28.54
C GLU A 122 11.32 12.88 29.90
N GLU A 123 10.10 12.66 30.38
CA GLU A 123 9.66 13.10 31.72
C GLU A 123 10.52 12.50 32.83
N PHE A 124 10.90 11.21 32.72
CA PHE A 124 11.79 10.57 33.67
C PHE A 124 13.18 11.21 33.68
N HIS A 125 13.76 11.50 32.51
CA HIS A 125 15.04 12.19 32.41
C HIS A 125 15.00 13.60 32.99
N VAL A 126 13.96 14.37 32.68
CA VAL A 126 13.76 15.73 33.23
C VAL A 126 13.66 15.68 34.75
N THR A 127 12.81 14.80 35.28
CA THR A 127 12.62 14.65 36.72
C THR A 127 13.88 14.17 37.42
N GLY A 128 14.56 13.16 36.87
CA GLY A 128 15.80 12.62 37.42
C GLY A 128 16.93 13.65 37.46
N ASN A 129 17.10 14.41 36.38
CA ASN A 129 18.10 15.49 36.33
C ASN A 129 17.81 16.60 37.36
N ARG A 130 16.52 16.94 37.55
CA ARG A 130 16.11 17.90 38.57
C ARG A 130 16.47 17.41 39.98
N LEU A 131 16.06 16.19 40.33
CA LEU A 131 16.33 15.59 41.65
C LEU A 131 17.84 15.46 41.92
N LEU A 132 18.63 15.06 40.91
CA LEU A 132 20.08 14.99 41.04
C LEU A 132 20.72 16.37 41.30
N SER A 133 20.20 17.41 40.65
CA SER A 133 20.67 18.78 40.83
C SER A 133 20.30 19.31 42.22
N GLU A 134 19.07 19.06 42.67
CA GLU A 134 18.61 19.38 44.02
C GLU A 134 19.47 18.68 45.08
N PHE A 135 19.70 17.37 44.93
CA PHE A 135 20.56 16.60 45.85
C PHE A 135 21.97 17.18 45.95
N LYS A 136 22.63 17.45 44.81
CA LYS A 136 23.97 18.07 44.80
C LYS A 136 23.99 19.43 45.49
N ALA A 137 22.95 20.24 45.29
CA ALA A 137 22.85 21.54 45.94
C ALA A 137 22.70 21.40 47.46
N THR A 138 21.87 20.47 47.94
CA THR A 138 21.70 20.21 49.38
C THR A 138 22.96 19.63 50.02
N THR A 139 23.65 18.68 49.36
CA THR A 139 24.94 18.16 49.85
C THR A 139 26.00 19.26 49.94
N SER A 140 26.08 20.13 48.94
CA SER A 140 27.02 21.26 48.93
C SER A 140 26.71 22.26 50.04
N ALA A 141 25.42 22.55 50.29
CA ALA A 141 24.98 23.43 51.37
C ALA A 141 25.28 22.83 52.76
N ASN A 142 25.09 21.52 52.93
CA ASN A 142 25.39 20.84 54.20
C ASN A 142 26.90 20.80 54.49
N LEU A 143 27.76 20.67 53.46
CA LEU A 143 29.22 20.75 53.60
C LEU A 143 29.73 22.16 53.92
N MET A 144 29.00 23.22 53.56
CA MET A 144 29.36 24.60 53.91
C MET A 144 28.90 25.03 55.31
N ASN A 145 27.97 24.28 55.92
CA ASN A 145 27.38 24.58 57.23
C ASN A 145 27.95 23.75 58.39
N ASP A 146 28.90 22.84 58.14
CA ASP A 146 29.63 22.11 59.19
C ASP A 146 31.05 22.70 59.39
N PRO A 147 31.30 23.48 60.45
CA PRO A 147 32.62 24.03 60.73
C PRO A 147 33.59 23.01 61.34
N GLY A 148 33.28 21.70 61.33
CA GLY A 148 33.99 20.72 62.15
C GLY A 148 34.24 19.34 61.56
N SER A 149 34.65 19.18 60.29
CA SER A 149 35.30 17.91 59.90
C SER A 149 36.42 18.08 58.88
N LYS A 150 37.66 18.05 59.38
CA LYS A 150 38.84 17.75 58.59
C LYS A 150 38.84 16.26 58.30
N GLU A 151 38.34 15.84 57.15
CA GLU A 151 38.61 14.48 56.65
C GLU A 151 39.49 14.53 55.40
N LYS A 152 40.59 13.77 55.50
CA LYS A 152 41.73 13.78 54.60
C LYS A 152 41.31 13.33 53.20
N ARG A 153 41.80 14.06 52.20
CA ARG A 153 41.91 13.55 50.83
C ARG A 153 42.85 12.34 50.82
N THR A 154 42.33 11.21 50.40
CA THR A 154 43.13 10.20 49.69
C THR A 154 42.39 9.90 48.40
N MET A 155 42.98 10.36 47.28
CA MET A 155 42.68 9.78 45.97
C MET A 155 43.04 8.31 46.06
N ASP A 156 42.10 7.43 45.75
CA ASP A 156 42.46 6.12 45.23
C ASP A 156 41.91 6.02 43.80
N SER A 157 42.85 5.81 42.89
CA SER A 157 42.61 5.65 41.46
C SER A 157 42.43 4.16 41.23
N GLY A 158 41.19 3.71 41.06
CA GLY A 158 40.87 2.30 40.84
C GLY A 158 39.59 2.14 40.02
N GLU A 159 39.80 1.91 38.73
CA GLU A 159 38.93 1.34 37.69
C GLU A 159 37.54 0.81 38.06
N LEU A 160 36.55 1.09 37.20
CA LEU A 160 35.62 0.13 36.56
C LEU A 160 34.59 0.96 35.78
N SER A 161 34.73 1.17 34.48
CA SER A 161 34.55 0.21 33.38
C SER A 161 33.39 0.71 32.53
N LYS A 162 33.77 1.10 31.31
CA LYS A 162 32.92 1.47 30.18
C LYS A 162 31.80 0.44 30.00
N ASN A 163 30.57 0.91 29.81
CA ASN A 163 29.60 0.22 28.96
C ASN A 163 28.71 1.24 28.25
N SER A 164 29.31 1.92 27.28
CA SER A 164 28.60 2.52 26.17
C SER A 164 28.21 1.42 25.19
N LYS A 165 27.04 0.80 25.38
CA LYS A 165 26.43 0.00 24.31
C LYS A 165 25.76 0.98 23.32
N LYS A 166 26.50 1.30 22.26
CA LYS A 166 25.93 1.71 20.98
C LYS A 166 24.94 0.63 20.54
N VAL A 167 23.66 0.96 20.42
CA VAL A 167 22.74 0.20 19.57
C VAL A 167 22.76 0.90 18.22
N GLY A 168 23.58 0.35 17.32
CA GLY A 168 23.65 0.76 15.94
C GLY A 168 22.43 0.29 15.18
N THR A 169 21.86 1.23 14.43
CA THR A 169 20.94 1.00 13.33
C THR A 169 21.69 0.27 12.22
N GLU A 170 21.29 -0.95 11.88
CA GLU A 170 21.61 -1.55 10.58
C GLU A 170 20.34 -2.19 10.00
N TYR A 171 19.89 -1.56 8.91
CA TYR A 171 19.00 -2.14 7.92
C TYR A 171 19.77 -3.20 7.14
N ASN A 172 19.14 -4.35 6.84
CA ASN A 172 19.44 -5.13 5.64
C ASN A 172 18.23 -5.96 5.21
N LEU A 173 17.77 -5.64 3.99
CA LEU A 173 17.08 -6.46 2.96
C LEU A 173 15.83 -7.27 3.36
#